data_AF-A0A7D4AU98-F1
#
_entry.id   AF-A0A7D4AU98-F1
#
_cell.length_a   1.000
_cell.length_b   1.000
_cell.length_c   1.000
_cell.angle_alpha   90.00
_cell.angle_beta   90.00
_cell.angle_gamma   90.00
#
_symmetry.space_group_name_H-M   'P 1'
#
loop_
_entity.id
_entity.type
_entity.pdbx_description
1 polymer ?
#
loop_
_entity_poly.entity_id
_entity_poly.type
_entity_poly.pdbx_seq_one_letter_code
_entity_poly.pdbx_strand_id
1 'polypeptide(L)'
;MKHFFLFLLTVVVLNRFGVARPAPAAWPADTVRGQARLTQQLSASLCTRLLAESQHTTFTALTPAQGQVLMARLLLGAVADNATALTALLEPMGPTRGRALKHTLTDDAVLRMAQQCPLASTLIAHLSQQQAHIAISDDERPTLLPVARLACRCLDTAAVRQPFAQLSLEARTALSGEAIRYAAQRNQEALLAQYGEALANDSTLSQQVGEKVTLLMLEICPAYLLQLTRDYPAPAAPKASPLTGPNIYF
;
A
#
# COMPACT_ATOMS: atom_id res chain seq x y z
N MET A 1 -5.70 -60.08 2.36
CA MET A 1 -6.53 -58.85 2.39
C MET A 1 -6.29 -58.06 3.69
N LYS A 2 -5.09 -57.50 3.83
CA LYS A 2 -4.63 -56.56 4.85
C LYS A 2 -3.49 -55.81 4.14
N HIS A 3 -3.32 -54.51 4.33
CA HIS A 3 -2.32 -53.61 3.70
C HIS A 3 -2.81 -52.61 2.63
N PHE A 4 -4.08 -52.60 2.20
CA PHE A 4 -4.55 -51.57 1.25
C PHE A 4 -5.17 -50.31 1.90
N PHE A 5 -5.35 -50.29 3.22
CA PHE A 5 -6.08 -49.22 3.93
C PHE A 5 -5.21 -48.17 4.64
N LEU A 6 -3.88 -48.26 4.54
CA LEU A 6 -2.95 -47.42 5.31
C LEU A 6 -2.28 -46.28 4.51
N PHE A 7 -2.67 -46.08 3.25
CA PHE A 7 -2.08 -45.04 2.38
C PHE A 7 -2.98 -43.83 2.12
N LEU A 8 -4.24 -43.85 2.59
CA LEU A 8 -5.21 -42.77 2.36
C LEU A 8 -5.32 -41.75 3.50
N LEU A 9 -4.56 -41.91 4.59
CA LEU A 9 -4.66 -41.06 5.78
C LEU A 9 -3.49 -40.08 5.98
N THR A 10 -2.51 -40.04 5.08
CA THR A 10 -1.32 -39.18 5.19
C THR A 10 -1.33 -37.92 4.29
N VAL A 11 -2.36 -37.68 3.48
CA VAL A 11 -2.38 -36.56 2.51
C VAL A 11 -3.28 -35.37 2.93
N VAL A 12 -3.95 -35.41 4.10
CA VAL A 12 -4.88 -34.34 4.52
C VAL A 12 -4.38 -33.55 5.74
N VAL A 13 -3.08 -33.26 5.81
CA VAL A 13 -2.52 -32.38 6.88
C VAL A 13 -1.80 -31.14 6.31
N LEU A 14 -1.57 -31.03 5.00
CA LEU A 14 -0.78 -29.93 4.44
C LEU A 14 -1.56 -28.65 4.03
N ASN A 15 -2.89 -28.59 4.20
CA ASN A 15 -3.68 -27.39 3.84
C ASN A 15 -4.15 -26.53 5.02
N ARG A 16 -3.62 -26.74 6.24
CA ARG A 16 -4.07 -26.02 7.45
C ARG A 16 -3.15 -24.88 7.92
N PHE A 17 -2.04 -24.59 7.22
CA PHE A 17 -1.28 -23.35 7.43
C PHE A 17 -1.79 -22.19 6.55
N GLY A 18 -3.09 -22.15 6.28
CA GLY A 18 -3.75 -20.90 5.97
C GLY A 18 -3.67 -20.05 7.23
N VAL A 19 -2.58 -19.29 7.38
CA VAL A 19 -2.49 -18.19 8.33
C VAL A 19 -3.74 -17.37 8.06
N ALA A 20 -4.71 -17.45 8.97
CA ALA A 20 -5.90 -16.62 8.89
C ALA A 20 -5.37 -15.19 8.85
N ARG A 21 -5.42 -14.55 7.67
CA ARG A 21 -5.08 -13.15 7.55
C ARG A 21 -5.94 -12.45 8.59
N PRO A 22 -5.35 -11.72 9.56
CA PRO A 22 -6.14 -10.97 10.51
C PRO A 22 -7.17 -10.15 9.71
N ALA A 23 -8.42 -10.16 10.19
CA ALA A 23 -9.46 -9.40 9.55
C ALA A 23 -8.94 -7.96 9.35
N PRO A 24 -9.15 -7.34 8.17
CA PRO A 24 -8.68 -5.99 7.93
C PRO A 24 -9.13 -5.10 9.08
N ALA A 25 -8.21 -4.28 9.61
CA ALA A 25 -8.46 -3.43 10.77
C ALA A 25 -9.82 -2.72 10.65
N ALA A 26 -10.60 -2.70 11.74
CA ALA A 26 -11.91 -2.06 11.74
C ALA A 26 -11.76 -0.61 11.26
N TRP A 27 -12.55 -0.25 10.24
CA TRP A 27 -12.49 1.08 9.65
C TRP A 27 -12.91 2.14 10.69
N PRO A 28 -12.31 3.34 10.66
CA PRO A 28 -12.74 4.41 11.55
C PRO A 28 -14.25 4.66 11.42
N ALA A 29 -14.87 5.02 12.54
CA ALA A 29 -16.28 5.37 12.57
C ALA A 29 -16.58 6.55 11.63
N ASP A 30 -17.82 6.59 11.13
CA ASP A 30 -18.32 7.69 10.30
C ASP A 30 -18.12 9.03 11.01
N THR A 31 -17.35 9.94 10.39
CA THR A 31 -17.35 11.34 10.81
C THR A 31 -18.56 12.08 10.24
N VAL A 32 -19.06 11.59 9.10
CA VAL A 32 -20.35 11.98 8.50
C VAL A 32 -21.17 10.73 8.24
N ARG A 33 -22.44 10.74 8.64
CA ARG A 33 -23.35 9.60 8.48
C ARG A 33 -23.37 9.13 7.02
N GLY A 34 -23.02 7.87 6.79
CA GLY A 34 -22.99 7.24 5.47
C GLY A 34 -21.63 7.27 4.77
N GLN A 35 -20.62 7.92 5.36
CA GLN A 35 -19.27 8.02 4.82
C GLN A 35 -18.66 6.64 4.58
N ALA A 36 -18.62 5.76 5.59
CA ALA A 36 -17.99 4.44 5.50
C ALA A 36 -18.69 3.54 4.47
N ARG A 37 -20.02 3.64 4.36
CA ARG A 37 -20.78 2.93 3.32
C ARG A 37 -20.37 3.40 1.93
N LEU A 38 -20.27 4.71 1.72
CA LEU A 38 -19.85 5.27 0.44
C LEU A 38 -18.39 4.93 0.12
N THR A 39 -17.49 5.01 1.09
CA THR A 39 -16.09 4.55 0.96
C THR A 39 -16.03 3.08 0.53
N GLN A 40 -16.85 2.22 1.12
CA GLN A 40 -16.93 0.81 0.74
C GLN A 40 -17.42 0.64 -0.71
N GLN A 41 -18.45 1.39 -1.12
CA GLN A 41 -18.97 1.33 -2.49
C GLN A 41 -17.95 1.82 -3.52
N LEU A 42 -17.26 2.94 -3.24
CA LEU A 42 -16.19 3.47 -4.08
C LEU A 42 -15.05 2.47 -4.21
N SER A 43 -14.60 1.90 -3.09
CA SER A 43 -13.53 0.89 -3.07
C SER A 43 -13.90 -0.37 -3.87
N ALA A 44 -15.14 -0.85 -3.74
CA ALA A 44 -15.63 -2.00 -4.49
C ALA A 44 -15.74 -1.72 -6.00
N SER A 45 -16.24 -0.54 -6.38
CA SER A 45 -16.28 -0.11 -7.80
C SER A 45 -14.86 0.00 -8.38
N LEU A 46 -13.94 0.62 -7.64
CA LEU A 46 -12.53 0.70 -8.03
C LEU A 46 -11.91 -0.67 -8.27
N CYS A 47 -12.06 -1.62 -7.33
CA CYS A 47 -11.51 -2.96 -7.49
C CYS A 47 -12.15 -3.71 -8.68
N THR A 48 -13.47 -3.58 -8.88
CA THR A 48 -14.17 -4.20 -10.00
C THR A 48 -13.66 -3.67 -11.35
N ARG A 49 -13.49 -2.34 -11.45
CA ARG A 49 -12.96 -1.70 -12.66
C ARG A 49 -11.50 -2.07 -12.90
N LEU A 50 -10.69 -2.14 -11.84
CA LEU A 50 -9.30 -2.58 -11.94
C LEU A 50 -9.20 -4.04 -12.41
N LEU A 51 -10.07 -4.92 -11.90
CA LEU A 51 -10.14 -6.31 -12.35
C LEU A 51 -10.51 -6.39 -13.84
N ALA A 52 -11.50 -5.62 -14.29
CA ALA A 52 -11.84 -5.54 -15.71
C ALA A 52 -10.66 -5.04 -16.56
N GLU A 53 -9.95 -4.00 -16.10
CA GLU A 53 -8.78 -3.48 -16.80
C GLU A 53 -7.65 -4.51 -16.90
N SER A 54 -7.45 -5.32 -15.85
CA SER A 54 -6.39 -6.33 -15.82
C SER A 54 -6.52 -7.41 -16.91
N GLN A 55 -7.70 -7.54 -17.51
CA GLN A 55 -7.94 -8.46 -18.64
C GLN A 55 -7.34 -7.95 -19.95
N HIS A 56 -7.03 -6.66 -20.03
CA HIS A 56 -6.51 -6.00 -21.24
C HIS A 56 -5.13 -5.39 -21.04
N THR A 57 -4.70 -5.21 -19.78
CA THR A 57 -3.50 -4.47 -19.41
C THR A 57 -2.68 -5.23 -18.39
N THR A 58 -1.41 -5.49 -18.70
CA THR A 58 -0.44 -6.01 -17.74
C THR A 58 0.08 -4.87 -16.87
N PHE A 59 -0.30 -4.79 -15.61
CA PHE A 59 0.04 -3.66 -14.73
C PHE A 59 1.54 -3.45 -14.53
N THR A 60 2.34 -4.51 -14.55
CA THR A 60 3.81 -4.41 -14.45
C THR A 60 4.48 -3.83 -15.70
N ALA A 61 3.77 -3.73 -16.82
CA ALA A 61 4.25 -3.10 -18.05
C ALA A 61 3.93 -1.60 -18.14
N LEU A 62 3.13 -1.08 -17.21
CA LEU A 62 2.77 0.34 -17.20
C LEU A 62 3.97 1.19 -16.82
N THR A 63 4.09 2.35 -17.45
CA THR A 63 4.95 3.45 -16.98
C THR A 63 4.27 4.21 -15.84
N PRO A 64 5.00 5.03 -15.05
CA PRO A 64 4.39 5.83 -13.99
C PRO A 64 3.27 6.73 -14.48
N ALA A 65 3.48 7.39 -15.62
CA ALA A 65 2.48 8.28 -16.23
C ALA A 65 1.23 7.50 -16.66
N GLN A 66 1.40 6.32 -17.27
CA GLN A 66 0.27 5.48 -17.68
C GLN A 66 -0.51 4.95 -16.47
N GLY A 67 0.18 4.54 -15.42
CA GLY A 67 -0.47 4.10 -14.18
C GLY A 67 -1.22 5.21 -13.45
N GLN A 68 -0.68 6.43 -13.43
CA GLN A 68 -1.39 7.60 -12.90
C GLN A 68 -2.66 7.90 -13.69
N VAL A 69 -2.59 7.89 -15.03
CA VAL A 69 -3.76 8.06 -15.90
C VAL A 69 -4.78 6.96 -15.66
N LEU A 70 -4.34 5.70 -15.55
CA LEU A 70 -5.22 4.58 -15.24
C LEU A 70 -5.93 4.80 -13.89
N MET A 71 -5.19 5.10 -12.83
CA MET A 71 -5.77 5.31 -11.50
C MET A 71 -6.77 6.48 -11.49
N ALA A 72 -6.43 7.59 -12.15
CA ALA A 72 -7.34 8.73 -12.30
C ALA A 72 -8.64 8.34 -13.02
N ARG A 73 -8.54 7.57 -14.11
CA ARG A 73 -9.70 7.06 -14.85
C ARG A 73 -10.56 6.12 -14.01
N LEU A 74 -9.95 5.21 -13.25
CA LEU A 74 -10.65 4.31 -12.34
C LEU A 74 -11.40 5.10 -11.26
N LEU A 75 -10.76 6.10 -10.64
CA LEU A 75 -11.36 6.99 -9.65
C LEU A 75 -12.53 7.79 -10.20
N LEU A 76 -12.37 8.41 -11.37
CA LEU A 76 -13.44 9.15 -12.03
C LEU A 76 -14.63 8.23 -12.34
N GLY A 77 -14.38 7.02 -12.83
CA GLY A 77 -15.41 6.03 -13.08
C GLY A 77 -16.15 5.61 -11.80
N ALA A 78 -15.42 5.32 -10.72
CA ALA A 78 -16.01 4.94 -9.45
C ALA A 78 -16.84 6.08 -8.83
N VAL A 79 -16.37 7.32 -8.95
CA VAL A 79 -17.13 8.51 -8.53
C VAL A 79 -18.40 8.68 -9.37
N ALA A 80 -18.32 8.47 -10.69
CA ALA A 80 -19.48 8.55 -11.57
C ALA A 80 -20.54 7.49 -11.22
N ASP A 81 -20.13 6.24 -10.96
CA ASP A 81 -21.04 5.16 -10.56
C ASP A 81 -21.76 5.44 -9.23
N ASN A 82 -21.15 6.26 -8.37
CA ASN A 82 -21.65 6.61 -7.05
C ASN A 82 -22.08 8.08 -6.93
N ALA A 83 -22.30 8.76 -8.06
CA ALA A 83 -22.49 10.22 -8.09
C ALA A 83 -23.67 10.67 -7.21
N THR A 84 -24.80 9.97 -7.25
CA THR A 84 -25.98 10.30 -6.44
C THR A 84 -25.69 10.22 -4.94
N ALA A 85 -25.04 9.14 -4.49
CA ALA A 85 -24.69 8.96 -3.08
C ALA A 85 -23.64 9.98 -2.62
N LEU A 86 -22.68 10.30 -3.49
CA LEU A 86 -21.68 11.32 -3.22
C LEU A 86 -22.33 12.71 -3.11
N THR A 87 -23.18 13.11 -4.07
CA THR A 87 -23.89 14.41 -4.01
C THR A 87 -24.73 14.52 -2.75
N ALA A 88 -25.52 13.50 -2.42
CA ALA A 88 -26.36 13.49 -1.22
C ALA A 88 -25.55 13.65 0.09
N LEU A 89 -24.32 13.13 0.13
CA LEU A 89 -23.43 13.26 1.28
C LEU A 89 -22.74 14.63 1.34
N LEU A 90 -22.33 15.18 0.19
CA LEU A 90 -21.51 16.40 0.14
C LEU A 90 -22.32 17.70 0.13
N GLU A 91 -23.51 17.71 -0.48
CA GLU A 91 -24.33 18.91 -0.67
C GLU A 91 -24.68 19.63 0.65
N PRO A 92 -25.07 18.93 1.75
CA PRO A 92 -25.38 19.60 3.02
C PRO A 92 -24.19 20.27 3.70
N MET A 93 -22.96 19.99 3.27
CA MET A 93 -21.73 20.45 3.93
C MET A 93 -21.21 21.79 3.39
N GLY A 94 -21.71 22.24 2.24
CA GLY A 94 -21.18 23.38 1.50
C GLY A 94 -19.86 23.08 0.77
N PRO A 95 -19.39 23.99 -0.12
CA PRO A 95 -18.36 23.68 -1.11
C PRO A 95 -16.98 23.36 -0.51
N THR A 96 -16.54 24.08 0.53
CA THR A 96 -15.22 23.88 1.12
C THR A 96 -15.13 22.57 1.90
N ARG A 97 -16.08 22.30 2.80
CA ARG A 97 -16.12 21.06 3.59
C ARG A 97 -16.45 19.86 2.71
N GLY A 98 -17.33 20.03 1.71
CA GLY A 98 -17.64 19.00 0.72
C GLY A 98 -16.41 18.58 -0.09
N ARG A 99 -15.57 19.53 -0.53
CA ARG A 99 -14.29 19.19 -1.20
C ARG A 99 -13.34 18.42 -0.28
N ALA A 100 -13.19 18.84 0.97
CA ALA A 100 -12.33 18.15 1.93
C ALA A 100 -12.82 16.72 2.23
N LEU A 101 -14.13 16.53 2.41
CA LEU A 101 -14.70 15.20 2.59
C LEU A 101 -14.56 14.35 1.32
N LYS A 102 -14.75 14.93 0.12
CA LYS A 102 -14.54 14.21 -1.15
C LYS A 102 -13.13 13.65 -1.25
N HIS A 103 -12.11 14.46 -0.95
CA HIS A 103 -10.71 14.03 -0.94
C HIS A 103 -10.49 12.88 0.07
N THR A 104 -11.02 13.05 1.28
CA THR A 104 -10.95 12.04 2.34
C THR A 104 -11.59 10.72 1.90
N LEU A 105 -12.78 10.77 1.28
CA LEU A 105 -13.48 9.60 0.74
C LEU A 105 -12.68 8.87 -0.34
N THR A 106 -12.05 9.62 -1.25
CA THR A 106 -11.24 9.01 -2.31
C THR A 106 -9.97 8.36 -1.75
N ASP A 107 -9.30 9.01 -0.79
CA ASP A 107 -8.11 8.43 -0.14
C ASP A 107 -8.48 7.15 0.62
N ASP A 108 -9.57 7.20 1.39
CA ASP A 108 -10.08 6.05 2.14
C ASP A 108 -10.48 4.91 1.18
N ALA A 109 -11.08 5.24 0.03
CA ALA A 109 -11.48 4.25 -0.96
C ALA A 109 -10.27 3.57 -1.63
N VAL A 110 -9.22 4.33 -1.96
CA VAL A 110 -7.97 3.78 -2.52
C VAL A 110 -7.25 2.92 -1.48
N LEU A 111 -7.14 3.41 -0.25
CA LEU A 111 -6.53 2.65 0.85
C LEU A 111 -7.28 1.33 1.06
N ARG A 112 -8.61 1.38 1.14
CA ARG A 112 -9.44 0.18 1.30
C ARG A 112 -9.35 -0.74 0.08
N MET A 113 -9.26 -0.19 -1.13
CA MET A 113 -9.07 -0.96 -2.34
C MET A 113 -7.74 -1.73 -2.27
N ALA A 114 -6.65 -1.07 -1.91
CA ALA A 114 -5.33 -1.71 -1.78
C ALA A 114 -5.34 -2.86 -0.75
N GLN A 115 -6.15 -2.75 0.30
CA GLN A 115 -6.30 -3.78 1.33
C GLN A 115 -7.15 -4.98 0.88
N GLN A 116 -8.16 -4.74 0.06
CA GLN A 116 -9.18 -5.75 -0.31
C GLN A 116 -8.97 -6.33 -1.71
N CYS A 117 -8.14 -5.69 -2.54
CA CYS A 117 -7.94 -6.01 -3.94
C CYS A 117 -6.45 -6.29 -4.20
N PRO A 118 -6.01 -7.55 -4.32
CA PRO A 118 -4.61 -7.89 -4.54
C PRO A 118 -3.99 -7.23 -5.79
N LEU A 119 -4.78 -7.07 -6.85
CA LEU A 119 -4.37 -6.35 -8.05
C LEU A 119 -4.05 -4.87 -7.79
N ALA A 120 -4.77 -4.23 -6.86
CA ALA A 120 -4.53 -2.84 -6.50
C ALA A 120 -3.23 -2.68 -5.73
N SER A 121 -2.95 -3.56 -4.76
CA SER A 121 -1.67 -3.54 -4.05
C SER A 121 -0.49 -3.76 -5.01
N THR A 122 -0.64 -4.67 -5.99
CA THR A 122 0.40 -4.88 -7.01
C THR A 122 0.60 -3.66 -7.88
N LEU A 123 -0.48 -3.04 -8.40
CA LEU A 123 -0.37 -1.83 -9.21
C LEU A 123 0.27 -0.69 -8.41
N ILE A 124 -0.16 -0.45 -7.17
CA ILE A 124 0.38 0.60 -6.31
C ILE A 124 1.86 0.37 -6.04
N ALA A 125 2.25 -0.84 -5.64
CA ALA A 125 3.65 -1.18 -5.38
C ALA A 125 4.53 -0.98 -6.62
N HIS A 126 4.04 -1.41 -7.80
CA HIS A 126 4.75 -1.21 -9.07
C HIS A 126 4.95 0.27 -9.40
N LEU A 127 3.91 1.10 -9.24
CA LEU A 127 4.02 2.54 -9.49
C LEU A 127 4.94 3.23 -8.49
N SER A 128 4.89 2.85 -7.21
CA SER A 128 5.81 3.34 -6.20
C SER A 128 7.27 2.95 -6.50
N GLN A 129 7.49 1.72 -6.95
CA GLN A 129 8.82 1.22 -7.33
C GLN A 129 9.41 2.04 -8.49
N GLN A 130 8.62 2.25 -9.54
CA GLN A 130 9.08 3.03 -10.69
C GLN A 130 9.32 4.51 -10.34
N GLN A 131 8.48 5.10 -9.49
CA GLN A 131 8.63 6.50 -9.09
C GLN A 131 9.84 6.72 -8.16
N ALA A 132 10.18 5.74 -7.32
CA ALA A 132 11.37 5.79 -6.48
C ALA A 132 12.66 5.52 -7.27
N HIS A 133 12.58 5.03 -8.52
CA HIS A 133 13.72 4.54 -9.30
C HIS A 133 14.51 3.42 -8.59
N ILE A 134 13.82 2.66 -7.74
CA ILE A 134 14.42 1.55 -6.98
C ILE A 134 14.03 0.25 -7.67
N ALA A 135 15.01 -0.56 -8.06
CA ALA A 135 14.76 -1.91 -8.55
C ALA A 135 15.10 -2.94 -7.45
N ILE A 136 14.24 -3.94 -7.31
CA ILE A 136 14.52 -5.15 -6.53
C ILE A 136 14.78 -6.24 -7.56
N SER A 137 16.02 -6.70 -7.65
CA SER A 137 16.37 -7.77 -8.58
C SER A 137 15.90 -9.13 -8.07
N ASP A 138 15.83 -10.11 -8.98
CA ASP A 138 15.35 -11.45 -8.68
C ASP A 138 16.23 -12.20 -7.67
N ASP A 139 17.52 -11.86 -7.58
CA ASP A 139 18.47 -12.39 -6.60
C ASP A 139 18.30 -11.76 -5.20
N GLU A 140 17.92 -10.48 -5.12
CA GLU A 140 17.70 -9.77 -3.86
C GLU A 140 16.38 -10.18 -3.20
N ARG A 141 15.34 -10.43 -4.02
CA ARG A 141 13.98 -10.67 -3.54
C ARG A 141 13.90 -11.82 -2.50
N PRO A 142 14.54 -12.99 -2.67
CA PRO A 142 14.57 -14.04 -1.66
C PRO A 142 15.13 -13.62 -0.30
N THR A 143 16.08 -12.69 -0.27
CA THR A 143 16.71 -12.17 0.96
C THR A 143 15.84 -11.10 1.62
N LEU A 144 15.25 -10.20 0.84
CA LEU A 144 14.46 -9.07 1.37
C LEU A 144 13.03 -9.46 1.76
N LEU A 145 12.44 -10.46 1.10
CA LEU A 145 11.05 -10.86 1.34
C LEU A 145 10.79 -11.38 2.77
N PRO A 146 11.68 -12.18 3.39
CA PRO A 146 11.58 -12.53 4.81
C PRO A 146 11.59 -11.32 5.75
N VAL A 147 12.40 -10.30 5.46
CA VAL A 147 12.47 -9.04 6.23
C VAL A 147 11.13 -8.32 6.16
N ALA A 148 10.63 -8.06 4.95
CA ALA A 148 9.35 -7.39 4.75
C ALA A 148 8.17 -8.14 5.41
N ARG A 149 8.12 -9.48 5.26
CA ARG A 149 7.10 -10.32 5.91
C ARG A 149 7.16 -10.24 7.43
N LEU A 150 8.37 -10.25 8.00
CA LEU A 150 8.54 -10.14 9.45
C LEU A 150 8.13 -8.76 9.95
N ALA A 151 8.52 -7.68 9.26
CA ALA A 151 8.09 -6.33 9.59
C ALA A 151 6.55 -6.19 9.55
N CYS A 152 5.91 -6.67 8.49
CA CYS A 152 4.44 -6.71 8.38
C CYS A 152 3.79 -7.47 9.55
N ARG A 153 4.33 -8.64 9.94
CA ARG A 153 3.81 -9.42 11.08
C ARG A 153 3.97 -8.69 12.42
N CYS A 154 5.06 -7.97 12.62
CA CYS A 154 5.26 -7.13 13.80
C CYS A 154 4.20 -6.03 13.86
N LEU A 155 3.90 -5.38 12.72
CA LEU A 155 2.85 -4.38 12.63
C LEU A 155 1.45 -4.97 12.89
N ASP A 156 1.14 -6.13 12.32
CA ASP A 156 -0.11 -6.84 12.59
C ASP A 156 -0.26 -7.16 14.08
N THR A 157 0.80 -7.63 14.72
CA THR A 157 0.80 -7.95 16.16
C THR A 157 0.59 -6.70 17.02
N ALA A 158 1.21 -5.58 16.65
CA ALA A 158 1.00 -4.31 17.33
C ALA A 158 -0.42 -3.77 17.13
N ALA A 159 -0.95 -3.91 15.91
CA ALA A 159 -2.29 -3.45 15.52
C ALA A 159 -3.43 -4.16 16.28
N VAL A 160 -3.19 -5.39 16.77
CA VAL A 160 -4.14 -6.09 17.66
C VAL A 160 -4.33 -5.36 18.99
N ARG A 161 -3.28 -4.73 19.52
CA ARG A 161 -3.35 -3.99 20.80
C ARG A 161 -3.95 -2.61 20.60
N GLN A 162 -3.54 -1.93 19.54
CA GLN A 162 -4.03 -0.61 19.19
C GLN A 162 -4.05 -0.48 17.66
N PRO A 163 -5.22 -0.25 17.04
CA PRO A 163 -5.30 -0.13 15.58
C PRO A 163 -4.34 0.93 15.05
N PHE A 164 -3.53 0.57 14.06
CA PHE A 164 -2.49 1.46 13.51
C PHE A 164 -3.04 2.82 13.05
N ALA A 165 -4.24 2.82 12.46
CA ALA A 165 -4.95 4.04 12.04
C ALA A 165 -5.36 4.98 13.18
N GLN A 166 -5.33 4.53 14.44
CA GLN A 166 -5.63 5.35 15.63
C GLN A 166 -4.37 5.94 16.27
N LEU A 167 -3.19 5.52 15.84
CA LEU A 167 -1.93 6.09 16.30
C LEU A 167 -1.71 7.48 15.68
N SER A 168 -0.97 8.34 16.37
CA SER A 168 -0.44 9.59 15.81
C SER A 168 0.56 9.28 14.69
N LEU A 169 0.81 10.25 13.80
CA LEU A 169 1.79 10.09 12.72
C LEU A 169 3.17 9.71 13.25
N GLU A 170 3.64 10.38 14.29
CA GLU A 170 4.92 10.09 14.95
C GLU A 170 4.97 8.65 15.48
N ALA A 171 3.91 8.20 16.16
CA ALA A 171 3.83 6.85 16.69
C ALA A 171 3.78 5.78 15.58
N ARG A 172 3.09 6.05 14.47
CA ARG A 172 3.08 5.15 13.29
C ARG A 172 4.48 5.04 12.67
N THR A 173 5.14 6.17 12.44
CA THR A 173 6.49 6.21 11.87
C THR A 173 7.49 5.48 12.77
N ALA A 174 7.43 5.72 14.09
CA ALA A 174 8.28 5.03 15.06
C ALA A 174 8.03 3.51 15.06
N LEU A 175 6.76 3.09 15.09
CA LEU A 175 6.39 1.67 15.10
C LEU A 175 6.80 0.95 13.80
N SER A 176 6.63 1.59 12.64
CA SER A 176 7.10 1.06 11.36
C SER A 176 8.62 0.96 11.29
N GLY A 177 9.33 2.00 11.74
CA GLY A 177 10.79 1.98 11.80
C GLY A 177 11.33 0.92 12.76
N GLU A 178 10.68 0.70 13.90
CA GLU A 178 11.02 -0.37 14.84
C GLU A 178 10.77 -1.76 14.24
N ALA A 179 9.62 -1.97 13.59
CA ALA A 179 9.28 -3.23 12.94
C ALA A 179 10.29 -3.61 11.84
N ILE A 180 10.68 -2.64 11.00
CA ILE A 180 11.68 -2.85 9.94
C ILE A 180 13.05 -3.15 10.55
N ARG A 181 13.48 -2.38 11.56
CA ARG A 181 14.78 -2.57 12.22
C ARG A 181 14.88 -3.93 12.91
N TYR A 182 13.84 -4.32 13.64
CA TYR A 182 13.75 -5.64 14.26
C TYR A 182 13.81 -6.75 13.21
N ALA A 183 13.06 -6.61 12.11
CA ALA A 183 13.08 -7.58 11.03
C ALA A 183 14.45 -7.68 10.36
N ALA A 184 15.13 -6.56 10.12
CA ALA A 184 16.47 -6.52 9.56
C ALA A 184 17.49 -7.21 10.49
N GLN A 185 17.45 -6.91 11.80
CA GLN A 185 18.30 -7.57 12.79
C GLN A 185 18.10 -9.09 12.82
N ARG A 186 16.85 -9.56 12.74
CA ARG A 186 16.53 -10.99 12.72
C ARG A 186 16.97 -11.71 11.44
N ASN A 187 17.24 -10.99 10.36
CA ASN A 187 17.70 -11.53 9.08
C ASN A 187 19.09 -10.99 8.71
N GLN A 188 19.86 -10.50 9.69
CA GLN A 188 21.11 -9.79 9.45
C GLN A 188 22.13 -10.64 8.70
N GLU A 189 22.24 -11.93 9.02
CA GLU A 189 23.18 -12.85 8.36
C GLU A 189 22.91 -12.95 6.85
N ALA A 190 21.64 -13.14 6.47
CA ALA A 190 21.24 -13.21 5.05
C ALA A 190 21.45 -11.87 4.34
N LEU A 191 21.16 -10.75 5.02
CA LEU A 191 21.40 -9.42 4.49
C LEU A 191 22.90 -9.14 4.27
N LEU A 192 23.75 -9.51 5.22
CA LEU A 192 25.21 -9.36 5.09
C LEU A 192 25.77 -10.30 4.00
N ALA A 193 25.21 -11.50 3.85
CA ALA A 193 25.60 -12.40 2.77
C ALA A 193 25.27 -11.83 1.37
N GLN A 194 24.15 -11.12 1.23
CA GLN A 194 23.72 -10.51 -0.05
C GLN A 194 24.44 -9.19 -0.34
N TYR A 195 24.61 -8.32 0.66
CA TYR A 195 25.06 -6.94 0.49
C TYR A 195 26.49 -6.66 1.00
N GLY A 196 27.11 -7.64 1.65
CA GLY A 196 28.42 -7.51 2.28
C GLY A 196 28.42 -6.65 3.54
N GLU A 197 29.60 -6.52 4.16
CA GLU A 197 29.80 -5.68 5.36
C GLU A 197 29.54 -4.19 5.11
N ALA A 198 29.57 -3.75 3.84
CA ALA A 198 29.20 -2.39 3.46
C ALA A 198 27.79 -2.02 3.94
N LEU A 199 26.87 -2.98 4.03
CA LEU A 199 25.52 -2.73 4.54
C LEU A 199 25.50 -2.16 5.97
N ALA A 200 26.48 -2.53 6.81
CA ALA A 200 26.59 -2.06 8.19
C ALA A 200 27.29 -0.69 8.30
N ASN A 201 28.12 -0.35 7.33
CA ASN A 201 29.03 0.80 7.40
C ASN A 201 28.65 1.95 6.44
N ASP A 202 27.82 1.69 5.43
CA ASP A 202 27.34 2.65 4.45
C ASP A 202 25.85 2.98 4.70
N SER A 203 25.58 4.20 5.19
CA SER A 203 24.23 4.67 5.45
C SER A 203 23.38 4.76 4.19
N THR A 204 23.98 5.03 3.03
CA THR A 204 23.28 5.13 1.74
C THR A 204 22.80 3.76 1.31
N LEU A 205 23.68 2.75 1.35
CA LEU A 205 23.31 1.38 1.02
C LEU A 205 22.23 0.85 2.00
N SER A 206 22.39 1.10 3.29
CA SER A 206 21.42 0.72 4.32
C SER A 206 20.05 1.35 4.07
N GLN A 207 20.03 2.65 3.72
CA GLN A 207 18.79 3.35 3.35
C GLN A 207 18.14 2.72 2.11
N GLN A 208 18.90 2.48 1.04
CA GLN A 208 18.37 1.86 -0.19
C GLN A 208 17.78 0.47 0.07
N VAL A 209 18.44 -0.35 0.90
CA VAL A 209 17.90 -1.66 1.31
C VAL A 209 16.62 -1.50 2.13
N GLY A 210 16.56 -0.52 3.03
CA GLY A 210 15.34 -0.18 3.78
C GLY A 210 14.17 0.25 2.88
N GLU A 211 14.45 1.02 1.84
CA GLU A 211 13.47 1.45 0.84
C GLU A 211 12.96 0.25 0.03
N LYS A 212 13.84 -0.68 -0.38
CA LYS A 212 13.45 -1.94 -1.04
C LYS A 212 12.55 -2.81 -0.15
N VAL A 213 12.87 -2.92 1.15
CA VAL A 213 12.01 -3.63 2.12
C VAL A 213 10.64 -2.96 2.22
N THR A 214 10.60 -1.62 2.25
CA THR A 214 9.35 -0.84 2.29
C THR A 214 8.51 -1.07 1.03
N LEU A 215 9.12 -1.16 -0.16
CA LEU A 215 8.41 -1.51 -1.39
C LEU A 215 7.79 -2.91 -1.33
N LEU A 216 8.52 -3.91 -0.82
CA LEU A 216 7.96 -5.25 -0.61
C LEU A 216 6.83 -5.26 0.43
N MET A 217 6.92 -4.43 1.46
CA MET A 217 5.85 -4.25 2.43
C MET A 217 4.58 -3.65 1.79
N LEU A 218 4.67 -2.82 0.73
CA LEU A 218 3.48 -2.37 -0.01
C LEU A 218 2.77 -3.54 -0.71
N GLU A 219 3.51 -4.56 -1.18
CA GLU A 219 2.92 -5.77 -1.77
C GLU A 219 2.27 -6.67 -0.69
N ILE A 220 2.87 -6.78 0.49
CA ILE A 220 2.47 -7.74 1.54
C ILE A 220 1.42 -7.18 2.50
N CYS A 221 1.63 -5.96 2.99
CA CYS A 221 0.83 -5.29 4.01
C CYS A 221 0.60 -3.79 3.66
N PRO A 222 -0.01 -3.48 2.50
CA PRO A 222 -0.16 -2.11 1.98
C PRO A 222 -0.86 -1.14 2.94
N ALA A 223 -1.72 -1.68 3.82
CA ALA A 223 -2.48 -0.90 4.79
C ALA A 223 -1.61 0.06 5.61
N TYR A 224 -0.46 -0.41 6.11
CA TYR A 224 0.38 0.36 7.03
C TYR A 224 1.10 1.50 6.31
N LEU A 225 1.66 1.21 5.13
CA LEU A 225 2.42 2.20 4.37
C LEU A 225 1.53 3.25 3.71
N LEU A 226 0.38 2.84 3.19
CA LEU A 226 -0.58 3.79 2.64
C LEU A 226 -1.20 4.68 3.73
N GLN A 227 -1.34 4.18 4.97
CA GLN A 227 -1.72 5.00 6.11
C GLN A 227 -0.65 6.02 6.48
N LEU A 228 0.64 5.71 6.33
CA LEU A 228 1.74 6.67 6.52
C LEU A 228 1.73 7.76 5.44
N THR A 229 1.52 7.40 4.17
CA THR A 229 1.49 8.36 3.06
C THR A 229 0.29 9.30 3.09
N ARG A 230 -0.83 8.88 3.69
CA ARG A 230 -2.00 9.75 3.86
C ARG A 230 -1.69 10.97 4.74
N ASP A 231 -0.87 10.75 5.78
CA ASP A 231 -0.60 11.75 6.80
C ASP A 231 0.61 12.64 6.44
N TYR A 232 1.47 12.18 5.51
CA TYR A 232 2.49 12.98 4.83
C TYR A 232 2.06 13.26 3.38
N PRO A 233 1.26 14.32 3.11
CA PRO A 233 1.10 14.75 1.73
C PRO A 233 2.48 15.08 1.18
N ALA A 234 2.76 14.65 -0.06
CA ALA A 234 3.99 15.00 -0.75
C ALA A 234 4.25 16.51 -0.58
N PRO A 235 5.50 16.95 -0.34
CA PRO A 235 5.82 18.36 -0.30
C PRO A 235 5.22 18.99 -1.56
N ALA A 236 4.44 20.06 -1.39
CA ALA A 236 3.77 20.73 -2.49
C ALA A 236 4.79 20.88 -3.63
N ALA A 237 4.45 20.33 -4.81
CA ALA A 237 5.31 20.46 -5.98
C ALA A 237 5.79 21.90 -6.04
N PRO A 238 7.11 22.16 -6.19
CA PRO A 238 7.61 23.53 -6.23
C PRO A 238 6.75 24.27 -7.23
N LYS A 239 6.06 25.33 -6.77
CA LYS A 239 5.26 26.17 -7.65
C LYS A 239 6.17 26.46 -8.83
N ALA A 240 5.78 26.04 -10.03
CA ALA A 240 6.51 26.40 -11.23
C ALA A 240 6.66 27.91 -11.15
N SER A 241 7.89 28.39 -10.92
CA SER A 241 8.16 29.82 -10.98
C SER A 241 7.59 30.26 -12.32
N PRO A 242 6.75 31.32 -12.36
CA PRO A 242 6.35 31.87 -13.63
C PRO A 242 7.65 32.11 -14.39
N LEU A 243 7.76 31.50 -15.57
CA LEU A 243 8.83 31.78 -16.52
C LEU A 243 8.76 33.28 -16.81
N THR A 244 9.40 34.10 -15.98
CA THR A 244 9.83 35.44 -16.36
C THR A 244 10.74 35.22 -17.54
N GLY A 245 10.25 35.64 -18.71
CA GLY A 245 10.88 35.44 -19.99
C GLY A 245 12.32 35.96 -20.05
N PRO A 246 13.03 35.65 -21.14
CA PRO A 246 14.43 36.00 -21.28
C PRO A 246 14.58 37.53 -21.22
N ASN A 247 15.23 38.01 -20.16
CA ASN A 247 15.83 39.33 -20.16
C ASN A 247 17.05 39.24 -21.09
N ILE A 248 16.83 39.63 -22.33
CA ILE A 248 17.90 39.92 -23.29
C ILE A 248 18.60 41.18 -22.77
N TYR A 249 19.88 41.03 -22.45
CA TYR A 249 20.77 42.15 -22.15
C TYR A 249 20.90 43.07 -23.37
N PHE A 250 20.86 44.37 -23.12
CA PHE A 250 21.86 45.30 -23.65
C PHE A 250 22.58 45.93 -22.47
#